data_AF-A0A3Q2EEF0-F1
#
_entry.id   AF-A0A3Q2EEF0-F1
#
_cell.length_a   1.000
_cell.length_b   1.000
_cell.length_c   1.000
_cell.angle_alpha   90.00
_cell.angle_beta   90.00
_cell.angle_gamma   90.00
#
_symmetry.space_group_name_H-M   'P 1'
#
loop_
_entity.id
_entity.type
_entity.pdbx_description
1 polymer ?
#
loop_
_entity_poly.entity_id
_entity_poly.type
_entity_poly.pdbx_seq_one_letter_code
_entity_poly.pdbx_strand_id
1 'polypeptide(L)'
;MAFAGKYQLETQENYEEFLEATGLQNAKTEHKVVTEVVQDGDNYTWTQTIPGWSWSISFTIGKECEMESIKGVTFKGTVTMKDGKICLQFPEYFFTAEIIDDKLVMICVTPGEKGVAMKRVCKRI
;
A
#
# COMPACT_ATOMS: atom_id res chain seq x y z
N MET A 1 -9.02 -15.82 4.66
CA MET A 1 -8.69 -14.47 4.18
C MET A 1 -7.40 -14.03 4.87
N ALA A 2 -6.25 -14.18 4.22
CA ALA A 2 -4.95 -13.90 4.86
C ALA A 2 -4.79 -12.40 5.20
N PHE A 3 -5.27 -11.52 4.32
CA PHE A 3 -5.08 -10.09 4.45
C PHE A 3 -6.21 -9.38 5.21
N ALA A 4 -7.42 -9.94 5.30
CA ALA A 4 -8.56 -9.24 5.89
C ALA A 4 -8.33 -8.86 7.36
N GLY A 5 -8.48 -7.58 7.71
CA GLY A 5 -8.31 -7.08 9.07
C GLY A 5 -7.82 -5.64 9.13
N LYS A 6 -7.66 -5.15 10.36
CA LYS A 6 -7.05 -3.84 10.64
C LYS A 6 -5.62 -4.03 11.09
N TYR A 7 -4.73 -3.18 10.60
CA TYR A 7 -3.31 -3.18 10.92
C TYR A 7 -2.88 -1.76 11.24
N GLN A 8 -2.13 -1.58 12.32
CA GLN A 8 -1.52 -0.31 12.67
C GLN A 8 -0.03 -0.34 12.34
N LEU A 9 0.48 0.75 11.76
CA LEU A 9 1.90 0.92 11.48
C LEU A 9 2.74 0.73 12.76
N GLU A 10 3.66 -0.23 12.70
CA GLU A 10 4.60 -0.54 13.78
C GLU A 10 5.97 0.07 13.46
N THR A 11 6.49 -0.19 12.26
CA THR A 11 7.77 0.35 11.78
C THR A 11 7.70 0.74 10.32
N GLN A 12 8.53 1.71 9.92
CA GLN A 12 8.75 2.07 8.52
C GLN A 12 10.21 2.44 8.29
N GLU A 13 10.73 2.04 7.14
CA GLU A 13 12.12 2.22 6.71
C GLU A 13 12.12 2.98 5.38
N ASN A 14 13.08 3.90 5.18
CA ASN A 14 13.28 4.71 3.97
C ASN A 14 12.05 5.54 3.56
N TYR A 15 11.19 5.90 4.52
CA TYR A 15 9.96 6.64 4.27
C TYR A 15 10.21 8.02 3.65
N GLU A 16 11.12 8.79 4.23
CA GLU A 16 11.39 10.16 3.77
C GLU A 16 12.00 10.18 2.37
N GLU A 17 13.00 9.33 2.12
CA GLU A 17 13.62 9.17 0.81
C GLU A 17 12.60 8.74 -0.26
N PHE A 18 11.68 7.84 0.10
CA PHE A 18 10.63 7.41 -0.82
C PHE A 18 9.64 8.53 -1.13
N LEU A 19 9.21 9.29 -0.11
CA LEU A 19 8.32 10.44 -0.33
C LEU A 19 8.99 11.52 -1.19
N GLU A 20 10.29 11.73 -1.05
CA GLU A 20 11.04 12.64 -1.90
C GLU A 20 11.12 12.11 -3.34
N ALA A 21 11.51 10.85 -3.53
CA ALA A 21 11.65 10.24 -4.85
C ALA A 21 10.32 10.15 -5.62
N THR A 22 9.20 9.96 -4.92
CA THR A 22 7.85 9.92 -5.51
C THR A 22 7.17 11.29 -5.54
N GLY A 23 7.74 12.34 -4.95
CA GLY A 23 7.05 13.62 -4.78
C GLY A 23 5.76 13.52 -3.95
N LEU A 24 5.70 12.56 -3.01
CA LEU A 24 4.59 12.34 -2.07
C LEU A 24 4.79 13.05 -0.73
N GLN A 25 5.65 14.07 -0.68
CA GLN A 25 5.98 14.81 0.54
C GLN A 25 4.75 15.32 1.31
N ASN A 26 3.65 15.64 0.61
CA ASN A 26 2.39 16.07 1.23
C ASN A 26 1.67 14.96 2.02
N ALA A 27 1.98 13.69 1.76
CA ALA A 27 1.51 12.54 2.50
C ALA A 27 2.41 12.19 3.70
N LYS A 28 3.43 13.02 4.00
CA LYS A 28 4.29 12.86 5.18
C LYS A 28 3.43 13.00 6.43
N THR A 29 3.42 11.95 7.24
CA THR A 29 2.72 11.94 8.53
C THR A 29 3.60 11.31 9.60
N GLU A 30 3.58 11.91 10.79
CA GLU A 30 4.18 11.34 11.99
C GLU A 30 3.20 10.41 12.73
N HIS A 31 1.94 10.36 12.28
CA HIS A 31 0.92 9.51 12.88
C HIS A 31 1.04 8.07 12.39
N LYS A 32 0.69 7.13 13.28
CA LYS A 32 0.61 5.71 12.94
C LYS A 32 -0.56 5.49 11.98
N VAL A 33 -0.23 5.17 10.74
CA VAL A 33 -1.23 4.82 9.71
C VAL A 33 -1.94 3.54 10.11
N VAL A 34 -3.27 3.57 10.08
CA VAL A 34 -4.10 2.37 10.22
C VAL A 34 -4.51 1.92 8.83
N THR A 35 -4.09 0.73 8.44
CA THR A 35 -4.48 0.07 7.21
C THR A 35 -5.58 -0.95 7.51
N GLU A 36 -6.77 -0.78 6.97
CA GLU A 36 -7.83 -1.77 6.96
C GLU A 36 -7.90 -2.43 5.59
N VAL A 37 -7.90 -3.76 5.57
CA VAL A 37 -8.10 -4.54 4.35
C VAL A 37 -9.39 -5.33 4.50
N VAL A 38 -10.35 -5.07 3.63
CA VAL A 38 -11.56 -5.87 3.48
C VAL A 38 -11.37 -6.78 2.28
N GLN A 39 -11.52 -8.08 2.47
CA GLN A 39 -11.40 -9.07 1.40
C GLN A 39 -12.75 -9.75 1.21
N ASP A 40 -13.30 -9.66 0.00
CA ASP A 40 -14.53 -10.34 -0.44
C ASP A 40 -14.23 -11.17 -1.68
N GLY A 41 -13.79 -12.41 -1.45
CA GLY A 41 -13.26 -13.29 -2.51
C GLY A 41 -12.01 -12.69 -3.17
N ASP A 42 -12.16 -12.29 -4.44
CA ASP A 42 -11.14 -11.63 -5.26
C ASP A 42 -11.20 -10.10 -5.19
N ASN A 43 -12.23 -9.53 -4.55
CA ASN A 43 -12.37 -8.10 -4.36
C ASN A 43 -11.70 -7.67 -3.05
N TYR A 44 -10.92 -6.61 -3.12
CA TYR A 44 -10.22 -6.06 -1.98
C TYR A 44 -10.54 -4.58 -1.89
N THR A 45 -10.85 -4.12 -0.68
CA THR A 45 -10.91 -2.70 -0.33
C THR A 45 -9.80 -2.44 0.66
N TRP A 46 -8.90 -1.55 0.28
CA TRP A 46 -7.74 -1.16 1.07
C TRP A 46 -7.92 0.27 1.53
N THR A 47 -8.05 0.46 2.84
CA THR A 47 -8.29 1.76 3.44
C THR A 47 -7.12 2.12 4.34
N GLN A 48 -6.51 3.28 4.11
CA GLN A 48 -5.50 3.85 4.99
C GLN A 48 -6.07 5.09 5.68
N THR A 49 -6.00 5.09 7.00
CA THR A 49 -6.54 6.15 7.84
C THR A 49 -5.46 6.71 8.74
N ILE A 50 -5.37 8.03 8.78
CA ILE A 50 -4.58 8.81 9.73
C ILE A 50 -5.50 9.85 10.40
N PRO A 51 -5.13 10.42 11.55
CA PRO A 51 -5.90 11.49 12.16
C PRO A 51 -6.11 12.65 11.17
N GLY A 52 -7.36 12.89 10.77
CA GLY A 52 -7.74 13.97 9.84
C GLY A 52 -7.67 13.63 8.35
N TRP A 53 -7.29 12.41 7.96
CA TRP A 53 -7.25 12.00 6.55
C TRP A 53 -7.51 10.50 6.37
N SER A 54 -8.30 10.15 5.36
CA SER A 54 -8.62 8.77 5.01
C SER A 54 -8.56 8.59 3.50
N TRP A 55 -7.91 7.54 3.04
CA TRP A 55 -7.83 7.15 1.64
C TRP A 55 -8.22 5.69 1.49
N SER A 56 -9.06 5.40 0.50
CA SER A 56 -9.55 4.06 0.24
C SER A 56 -9.44 3.75 -1.25
N ILE A 57 -8.96 2.55 -1.56
CA ILE A 57 -8.81 2.05 -2.92
C ILE A 57 -9.42 0.65 -2.98
N SER A 58 -10.25 0.42 -3.99
CA SER A 58 -10.90 -0.88 -4.21
C SER A 58 -10.41 -1.49 -5.51
N PHE A 59 -10.09 -2.78 -5.49
CA PHE A 59 -9.55 -3.48 -6.64
C PHE A 59 -9.95 -4.96 -6.64
N THR A 60 -10.00 -5.55 -7.83
CA THR A 60 -10.22 -6.99 -8.00
C THR A 60 -8.94 -7.66 -8.50
N ILE A 61 -8.50 -8.73 -7.84
CA ILE A 61 -7.30 -9.47 -8.25
C ILE A 61 -7.50 -10.04 -9.67
N GLY A 62 -6.49 -9.88 -10.51
CA GLY A 62 -6.47 -10.39 -11.89
C GLY A 62 -7.32 -9.61 -12.89
N LYS A 63 -7.94 -8.49 -12.47
CA LYS A 63 -8.66 -7.59 -13.36
C LYS A 63 -8.04 -6.21 -13.37
N GLU A 64 -8.04 -5.57 -14.53
CA GLU A 64 -7.75 -4.14 -14.62
C GLU A 64 -8.89 -3.38 -13.94
N CYS A 65 -8.53 -2.50 -13.02
CA CYS A 65 -9.46 -1.64 -12.30
C CYS A 65 -8.94 -0.20 -12.33
N GLU A 66 -9.86 0.75 -12.33
CA GLU A 66 -9.55 2.16 -12.18
C GLU A 66 -9.41 2.50 -10.69
N MET A 67 -8.29 3.13 -10.33
CA MET A 67 -7.87 3.36 -8.96
C MET A 67 -7.40 4.80 -8.79
N GLU A 68 -7.67 5.38 -7.63
CA GLU A 68 -7.19 6.72 -7.30
C GLU A 68 -5.96 6.62 -6.40
N SER A 69 -4.85 7.21 -6.83
CA SER A 69 -3.65 7.34 -6.01
C SER A 69 -3.87 8.32 -4.85
N ILE A 70 -2.99 8.27 -3.86
CA ILE A 70 -2.98 9.20 -2.72
C ILE A 70 -2.88 10.69 -3.13
N LYS A 71 -2.47 10.98 -4.38
CA LYS A 71 -2.41 12.33 -4.96
C LYS A 71 -3.74 12.79 -5.59
N GLY A 72 -4.79 11.98 -5.56
CA GLY A 72 -6.04 12.24 -6.28
C GLY A 72 -5.92 12.03 -7.81
N VAL A 73 -4.87 11.32 -8.26
CA VAL A 73 -4.68 10.98 -9.67
C VAL A 73 -5.27 9.60 -9.91
N THR A 74 -6.26 9.53 -10.80
CA THR A 74 -6.85 8.29 -11.28
C THR A 74 -5.93 7.60 -12.29
N PHE A 75 -5.68 6.32 -12.09
CA PHE A 75 -4.88 5.49 -12.99
C PHE A 75 -5.52 4.10 -13.11
N LYS A 76 -5.18 3.38 -14.18
CA LYS A 76 -5.60 1.99 -14.36
C LYS A 76 -4.47 1.07 -13.95
N GLY A 77 -4.80 0.08 -13.13
CA GLY A 77 -3.85 -0.90 -12.63
C GLY A 77 -4.48 -2.27 -12.52
N THR A 78 -3.66 -3.30 -12.66
CA THR A 78 -4.06 -4.69 -12.45
C THR A 78 -3.34 -5.19 -11.20
N VAL A 79 -4.10 -5.48 -10.15
CA VAL A 79 -3.53 -6.12 -8.95
C VAL A 79 -3.39 -7.61 -9.22
N THR A 80 -2.21 -8.14 -8.95
CA THR A 80 -1.92 -9.57 -9.10
C THR A 80 -1.53 -10.17 -7.76
N MET A 81 -1.83 -11.46 -7.56
CA MET A 81 -1.36 -12.21 -6.41
C MET A 81 -0.29 -13.20 -6.90
N LYS A 82 0.95 -13.07 -6.42
CA LYS A 82 2.07 -13.97 -6.73
C LYS A 82 2.66 -14.52 -5.44
N ASP A 83 2.69 -15.84 -5.28
CA ASP A 83 3.26 -16.50 -4.09
C ASP A 83 2.68 -16.00 -2.75
N GLY A 84 1.38 -15.66 -2.74
CA GLY A 84 0.70 -15.09 -1.57
C GLY A 84 0.99 -13.61 -1.31
N LYS A 85 1.68 -12.93 -2.24
CA LYS A 85 1.97 -11.49 -2.20
C LYS A 85 1.08 -10.74 -3.19
N ILE A 86 0.44 -9.69 -2.71
CA ILE A 86 -0.27 -8.71 -3.53
C ILE A 86 0.78 -7.85 -4.23
N CYS A 87 0.65 -7.68 -5.54
CA CYS A 87 1.54 -6.90 -6.39
C CYS A 87 0.70 -5.92 -7.22
N LEU A 88 1.02 -4.63 -7.12
CA LEU A 88 0.37 -3.55 -7.87
C LEU A 88 1.43 -2.59 -8.42
N GLN A 89 1.40 -2.37 -9.73
CA GLN A 89 2.22 -1.34 -10.37
C GLN A 89 1.47 0.00 -10.32
N PHE A 90 1.95 0.93 -9.48
CA PHE A 90 1.57 2.33 -9.59
C PHE A 90 2.41 3.00 -10.70
N PRO A 91 1.97 4.16 -11.23
CA PRO A 91 2.79 4.95 -12.15
C PRO A 91 4.14 5.37 -11.55
N GLU A 92 4.16 5.60 -10.25
CA GLU A 92 5.31 6.17 -9.54
C GLU A 92 6.19 5.13 -8.82
N TYR A 93 5.64 3.96 -8.50
CA TYR A 93 6.33 2.92 -7.75
C TYR A 93 5.67 1.54 -7.93
N PHE A 94 6.42 0.49 -7.65
CA PHE A 94 5.88 -0.86 -7.54
C PHE A 94 5.53 -1.16 -6.09
N PHE A 95 4.26 -1.51 -5.83
CA PHE A 95 3.74 -1.87 -4.51
C PHE A 95 3.65 -3.38 -4.38
N THR A 96 4.14 -3.89 -3.25
CA THR A 96 3.94 -5.27 -2.84
C THR A 96 3.47 -5.35 -1.40
N ALA A 97 2.60 -6.32 -1.09
CA ALA A 97 2.17 -6.58 0.27
C ALA A 97 2.05 -8.08 0.54
N GLU A 98 2.49 -8.50 1.72
CA GLU A 98 2.45 -9.88 2.18
C GLU A 98 2.21 -9.95 3.69
N ILE A 99 1.72 -11.10 4.16
CA ILE A 99 1.55 -11.37 5.59
C ILE A 99 2.71 -12.25 6.06
N ILE A 100 3.50 -11.74 7.01
CA ILE A 100 4.62 -12.46 7.64
C ILE A 100 4.39 -12.42 9.16
N ASP A 101 4.30 -13.58 9.81
CA ASP A 101 4.10 -13.69 11.26
C ASP A 101 2.90 -12.86 11.80
N ASP A 102 1.76 -12.91 11.10
CA ASP A 102 0.53 -12.12 11.39
C ASP A 102 0.72 -10.59 11.28
N LYS A 103 1.82 -10.13 10.66
CA LYS A 103 2.08 -8.73 10.34
C LYS A 103 1.93 -8.47 8.86
N LEU A 104 1.32 -7.34 8.52
CA LEU A 104 1.22 -6.85 7.16
C LEU A 104 2.51 -6.12 6.80
N VAL A 105 3.31 -6.74 5.93
CA VAL A 105 4.54 -6.16 5.39
C VAL A 105 4.25 -5.60 4.01
N MET A 106 4.45 -4.30 3.84
CA MET A 106 4.30 -3.59 2.57
C MET A 106 5.67 -3.09 2.12
N ILE A 107 5.98 -3.25 0.84
CA ILE A 107 7.20 -2.74 0.23
C ILE A 107 6.82 -1.94 -1.02
N CYS A 108 7.26 -0.69 -1.06
CA CYS A 108 7.11 0.19 -2.22
C CYS A 108 8.49 0.48 -2.81
N VAL A 109 8.68 0.22 -4.11
CA VAL A 109 9.96 0.42 -4.79
C VAL A 109 9.78 1.39 -5.93
N THR A 110 10.51 2.51 -5.92
CA THR A 110 10.50 3.45 -7.05
C THR A 110 11.32 2.90 -8.22
N PRO A 111 10.92 3.15 -9.48
CA PRO A 111 11.68 2.74 -10.65
C PRO A 111 12.93 3.61 -10.84
N GLY A 112 14.00 3.03 -11.39
CA GLY A 112 15.25 3.73 -11.74
C GLY A 112 16.51 3.13 -11.08
N GLU A 113 17.70 3.55 -11.53
CA GLU A 113 19.00 3.05 -11.00
C GLU A 113 19.25 3.44 -9.53
N LYS A 114 18.58 4.49 -9.04
CA LYS A 114 18.56 4.92 -7.63
C LYS A 114 17.19 4.67 -6.99
N GLY A 115 16.53 3.57 -7.37
CA GLY A 115 15.23 3.21 -6.81
C GLY A 115 15.28 3.12 -5.28
N VAL A 116 14.34 3.78 -4.62
CA VAL A 116 14.18 3.74 -3.17
C VAL A 116 13.17 2.67 -2.83
N ALA A 117 13.56 1.75 -1.95
CA ALA A 117 12.66 0.75 -1.39
C ALA A 117 12.21 1.19 0.00
N MET A 118 10.96 1.63 0.11
CA MET A 118 10.30 1.85 1.40
C MET A 118 9.71 0.53 1.88
N LYS A 119 9.94 0.21 3.15
CA LYS A 119 9.33 -0.94 3.81
C LYS A 119 8.48 -0.47 4.99
N ARG A 120 7.29 -1.03 5.12
CA ARG A 120 6.37 -0.79 6.24
C ARG A 120 5.94 -2.11 6.84
N VAL A 121 5.99 -2.19 8.16
CA VAL A 121 5.49 -3.34 8.91
C VAL A 121 4.35 -2.84 9.78
N CYS A 122 3.17 -3.42 9.57
CA CYS A 122 1.98 -3.11 10.35
C CYS A 122 1.56 -4.33 11.17
N LYS A 123 1.28 -4.12 12.46
CA LYS A 123 0.77 -5.14 13.36
C LYS A 123 -0.75 -5.15 13.31
N ARG A 124 -1.35 -6.34 13.31
CA ARG A 124 -2.80 -6.50 13.41
C ARG A 124 -3.34 -5.93 14.73
N ILE A 125 -4.48 -5.22 14.67
CA ILE A 125 -5.18 -4.63 15.83
C ILE A 125 -6.63 -5.09 15.93
#